data_AF-A0A3N5T5C5-F1
#
_entry.id   AF-A0A3N5T5C5-F1
#
_cell.length_a   1.000
_cell.length_b   1.000
_cell.length_c   1.000
_cell.angle_alpha   90.00
_cell.angle_beta   90.00
_cell.angle_gamma   90.00
#
_symmetry.space_group_name_H-M   'P 1'
#
loop_
_entity.id
_entity.type
_entity.pdbx_description
1 polymer ?
#
loop_
_entity_poly.entity_id
_entity_poly.type
_entity_poly.pdbx_seq_one_letter_code
_entity_poly.pdbx_strand_id
1 'polypeptide(L)'
;MLHWSEHKEAAGGVWQMKLVFDLYRSLGPSRVQLFLHVIVIFFFLFSPAARRISRAFLEAVSASKGQGRVRSRQVYRHFYCFSYALLEKLSAWTRDIQVKDLVRKGPDLEILVKQLEERHGAV
;
A
#
# COMPACT_ATOMS: atom_id res chain seq x y z
N MET A 1 -26.17 0.46 6.66
CA MET A 1 -24.71 0.29 6.58
C MET A 1 -24.12 1.32 7.51
N LEU A 2 -23.15 0.97 8.37
CA LEU A 2 -22.47 2.00 9.18
C LEU A 2 -21.82 3.03 8.25
N HIS A 3 -21.88 4.29 8.65
CA HIS A 3 -21.20 5.35 7.92
C HIS A 3 -19.69 5.25 8.15
N TRP A 4 -18.86 5.60 7.16
CA TRP A 4 -17.39 5.42 7.23
C TRP A 4 -16.78 6.06 8.48
N SER A 5 -17.27 7.23 8.90
CA SER A 5 -16.79 7.93 10.10
C SER A 5 -17.21 7.29 11.42
N GLU A 6 -18.19 6.37 11.40
CA GLU A 6 -18.64 5.61 12.58
C GLU A 6 -17.84 4.31 12.76
N HIS A 7 -17.02 3.94 11.77
CA HIS A 7 -16.05 2.86 11.95
C HIS A 7 -14.97 3.32 12.93
N LYS A 8 -15.12 2.95 14.21
CA LYS A 8 -14.03 3.03 15.18
C LYS A 8 -12.80 2.32 14.61
N GLU A 9 -11.63 2.94 14.70
CA GLU A 9 -10.36 2.32 14.35
C GLU A 9 -10.24 0.99 15.13
N ALA A 10 -10.52 -0.12 14.46
CA ALA A 10 -10.56 -1.44 15.11
C ALA A 10 -9.17 -1.90 15.56
N ALA A 11 -8.12 -1.35 14.94
CA ALA A 11 -6.72 -1.58 15.27
C ALA A 11 -5.88 -0.38 14.84
N GLY A 12 -5.33 0.34 15.82
CA GLY A 12 -4.55 1.56 15.59
C GLY A 12 -3.92 2.15 16.85
N GLY A 13 -3.85 1.38 17.94
CA GLY A 13 -3.21 1.84 19.16
C GLY A 13 -1.70 2.01 19.01
N VAL A 14 -1.12 2.83 19.89
CA VAL A 14 0.33 3.08 19.94
C VAL A 14 1.13 1.79 20.07
N TRP A 15 0.58 0.78 20.76
CA TRP A 15 1.25 -0.51 20.95
C TRP A 15 1.39 -1.30 19.65
N GLN A 16 0.35 -1.35 18.82
CA GLN A 16 0.37 -2.04 17.52
C GLN A 16 1.39 -1.38 16.60
N MET A 17 1.44 -0.05 16.58
CA MET A 17 2.42 0.71 15.79
C MET A 17 3.85 0.44 16.26
N LYS A 18 4.09 0.42 17.58
CA LYS A 18 5.40 0.05 18.16
C LYS A 18 5.81 -1.36 17.77
N LEU A 19 4.91 -2.33 17.89
CA LEU A 19 5.17 -3.72 17.52
C LEU A 19 5.60 -3.84 16.05
N VAL A 20 4.89 -3.17 15.14
CA VAL A 20 5.23 -3.16 13.71
C VAL A 20 6.62 -2.56 13.48
N PHE A 21 6.94 -1.46 14.18
CA PHE A 21 8.24 -0.81 14.08
C PHE A 21 9.39 -1.67 14.63
N ASP A 22 9.21 -2.29 15.79
CA ASP A 22 10.20 -3.16 16.41
C ASP A 22 10.45 -4.44 15.59
N LEU A 23 9.38 -5.01 15.04
CA LEU A 23 9.48 -6.17 14.15
C LEU A 23 10.22 -5.83 12.86
N TYR A 24 9.95 -4.65 12.30
CA TYR A 24 10.67 -4.15 11.13
C TYR A 24 12.17 -3.98 11.41
N ARG A 25 12.51 -3.31 12.53
CA ARG A 25 13.90 -3.04 12.92
C ARG A 25 14.71 -4.30 13.23
N SER A 26 14.07 -5.34 13.78
CA SER A 26 14.74 -6.60 14.11
C SER A 26 14.96 -7.53 12.91
N LEU A 27 13.98 -7.60 12.00
CA LEU A 27 14.06 -8.48 10.83
C LEU A 27 14.90 -7.87 9.69
N GLY A 28 14.91 -6.55 9.52
CA GLY A 28 15.59 -5.90 8.40
C GLY A 28 14.92 -6.16 7.03
N PRO A 29 15.26 -5.38 5.99
CA PRO A 29 14.40 -5.19 4.81
C PRO A 29 14.07 -6.47 4.04
N SER A 30 15.04 -7.35 3.79
CA SER A 30 14.81 -8.57 2.99
C SER A 30 13.98 -9.63 3.71
N ARG A 31 14.19 -9.83 5.03
CA ARG A 31 13.44 -10.84 5.80
C ARG A 31 12.01 -10.39 6.07
N VAL A 32 11.82 -9.08 6.23
CA VAL A 32 10.49 -8.49 6.38
C VAL A 32 9.63 -8.74 5.12
N GLN A 33 10.19 -8.68 3.91
CA GLN A 33 9.42 -8.96 2.69
C GLN A 33 8.93 -10.41 2.61
N LEU A 34 9.72 -11.38 3.06
CA LEU A 34 9.30 -12.78 3.14
C LEU A 34 8.20 -12.95 4.21
N PHE A 35 8.39 -12.33 5.38
CA PHE A 35 7.42 -12.34 6.45
C PHE A 35 6.09 -11.69 6.05
N LEU A 36 6.15 -10.62 5.24
CA LEU A 36 4.99 -9.93 4.69
C LEU A 36 4.13 -10.88 3.84
N HIS A 37 4.74 -11.73 3.03
CA HIS A 37 3.99 -12.73 2.25
C HIS A 37 3.19 -13.66 3.17
N VAL A 38 3.77 -14.13 4.26
CA VAL A 38 3.09 -15.02 5.22
C VAL A 38 1.90 -14.32 5.86
N ILE A 39 2.08 -13.07 6.32
CA ILE A 39 1.00 -12.25 6.89
C ILE A 39 -0.13 -12.05 5.87
N VAL A 40 0.22 -11.68 4.64
CA VAL A 40 -0.75 -11.40 3.58
C VAL A 40 -1.51 -12.66 3.20
N ILE A 41 -0.85 -13.82 3.10
CA ILE A 41 -1.52 -15.11 2.84
C ILE A 41 -2.52 -15.41 3.95
N PHE A 42 -2.11 -15.29 5.21
CA PHE A 42 -2.99 -15.52 6.35
C PHE A 42 -4.20 -14.57 6.29
N PHE A 43 -3.97 -13.27 6.20
CA PHE A 43 -5.06 -12.29 6.12
C PHE A 43 -5.96 -12.52 4.90
N PHE A 44 -5.36 -12.85 3.75
CA PHE A 44 -6.09 -13.17 2.53
C PHE A 44 -6.98 -14.40 2.72
N LEU A 45 -6.57 -15.45 3.44
CA LEU A 45 -7.38 -16.65 3.68
C LEU A 45 -8.53 -16.38 4.68
N PHE A 46 -8.26 -15.65 5.75
CA PHE A 46 -9.21 -15.44 6.84
C PHE A 46 -10.18 -14.24 6.66
N SER A 47 -9.99 -13.41 5.64
CA SER A 47 -10.80 -12.19 5.43
C SER A 47 -11.70 -12.25 4.18
N PRO A 48 -12.76 -13.09 4.14
CA PRO A 48 -13.62 -13.23 2.96
C PRO A 48 -14.35 -11.94 2.58
N ALA A 49 -14.76 -11.14 3.55
CA ALA A 49 -15.41 -9.85 3.31
C ALA A 49 -14.48 -8.88 2.56
N ALA A 50 -13.23 -8.75 3.00
CA ALA A 50 -12.22 -7.92 2.33
C ALA A 50 -11.91 -8.44 0.92
N ARG A 51 -11.83 -9.77 0.72
CA ARG A 51 -11.62 -10.35 -0.62
C ARG A 51 -12.74 -9.96 -1.58
N ARG A 52 -14.00 -9.98 -1.12
CA ARG A 52 -15.17 -9.59 -1.93
C ARG A 52 -15.12 -8.12 -2.33
N ILE A 53 -14.81 -7.23 -1.39
CA ILE A 53 -14.71 -5.79 -1.65
C ILE A 53 -13.58 -5.49 -2.63
N SER A 54 -12.39 -6.06 -2.41
CA SER A 54 -11.24 -5.90 -3.29
C SER A 54 -11.52 -6.43 -4.70
N ARG A 55 -12.20 -7.58 -4.82
CA ARG A 55 -12.64 -8.12 -6.11
C ARG A 55 -13.60 -7.18 -6.82
N ALA A 56 -14.62 -6.67 -6.13
CA ALA A 56 -15.60 -5.74 -6.72
C ALA A 56 -14.93 -4.47 -7.26
N PHE A 57 -13.98 -3.90 -6.49
CA PHE A 57 -13.17 -2.77 -6.95
C PHE A 57 -12.38 -3.09 -8.22
N LEU A 58 -11.66 -4.23 -8.21
CA LEU A 58 -10.87 -4.65 -9.38
C LEU A 58 -11.75 -4.95 -10.59
N GLU A 59 -12.96 -5.47 -10.40
CA GLU A 59 -13.90 -5.74 -11.48
C GLU A 59 -14.39 -4.43 -12.12
N ALA A 60 -14.68 -3.40 -11.32
CA ALA A 60 -15.01 -2.07 -11.84
C ALA A 60 -13.86 -1.44 -12.64
N VAL A 61 -12.62 -1.55 -12.13
CA VAL A 61 -11.41 -1.07 -12.84
C VAL A 61 -11.14 -1.88 -14.11
N SER A 62 -11.39 -3.18 -14.08
CA SER A 62 -11.21 -4.05 -15.23
C SER A 62 -12.20 -3.71 -16.34
N ALA A 63 -13.47 -3.48 -15.96
CA ALA A 63 -14.52 -3.07 -16.88
C ALA A 63 -14.21 -1.73 -17.56
N SER A 64 -13.73 -0.73 -16.81
CA SER A 64 -13.37 0.58 -17.39
C SER A 64 -12.17 0.54 -18.34
N LYS A 65 -11.28 -0.45 -18.19
CA LYS A 65 -10.11 -0.65 -19.06
C LYS A 65 -10.34 -1.68 -20.18
N GLY A 66 -11.54 -2.23 -20.32
CA GLY A 66 -11.84 -3.29 -21.29
C GLY A 66 -11.05 -4.59 -21.03
N GLN A 67 -10.65 -4.85 -19.78
CA GLN A 67 -9.90 -6.04 -19.38
C GLN A 67 -10.84 -7.18 -18.96
N GLY A 68 -10.40 -8.43 -19.15
CA GLY A 68 -11.16 -9.63 -18.83
C GLY A 68 -11.42 -9.86 -17.33
N ARG A 69 -12.07 -10.97 -16.99
CA ARG A 69 -12.53 -11.26 -15.62
C ARG A 69 -11.38 -11.29 -14.58
N VAL A 70 -11.64 -10.69 -13.42
CA VAL A 70 -10.68 -10.63 -12.31
C VAL A 70 -10.44 -12.02 -11.69
N ARG A 71 -9.18 -12.44 -11.66
CA ARG A 71 -8.72 -13.72 -11.09
C ARG A 71 -8.33 -13.54 -9.62
N SER A 72 -8.43 -14.60 -8.81
CA SER A 72 -8.05 -14.57 -7.38
C SER A 72 -6.60 -14.13 -7.15
N ARG A 73 -5.69 -14.44 -8.09
CA ARG A 73 -4.30 -13.96 -8.06
C ARG A 73 -4.18 -12.44 -8.10
N GLN A 74 -5.06 -11.75 -8.84
CA GLN A 74 -5.05 -10.27 -8.89
C GLN A 74 -5.56 -9.67 -7.58
N VAL A 75 -6.56 -10.30 -6.96
CA VAL A 75 -7.04 -9.91 -5.62
C VAL A 75 -5.93 -10.10 -4.59
N TYR A 76 -5.27 -11.26 -4.57
CA TYR A 76 -4.12 -11.49 -3.70
C TYR A 76 -3.01 -10.46 -3.93
N ARG A 77 -2.66 -10.20 -5.22
CA ARG A 77 -1.67 -9.19 -5.57
C ARG A 77 -2.07 -7.79 -5.07
N HIS A 78 -3.35 -7.43 -5.14
CA HIS A 78 -3.83 -6.15 -4.63
C HIS A 78 -3.61 -6.03 -3.11
N PHE A 79 -3.91 -7.08 -2.34
CA PHE A 79 -3.60 -7.12 -0.91
C PHE A 79 -2.10 -7.02 -0.65
N TYR A 80 -1.29 -7.79 -1.37
CA TYR A 80 0.16 -7.76 -1.22
C TYR A 80 0.73 -6.37 -1.52
N CYS A 81 0.33 -5.74 -2.62
CA CYS A 81 0.77 -4.38 -2.97
C CYS A 81 0.35 -3.36 -1.92
N PHE A 82 -0.87 -3.46 -1.38
CA PHE A 82 -1.32 -2.60 -0.29
C PHE A 82 -0.43 -2.74 0.94
N SER A 83 -0.19 -3.97 1.40
CA SER A 83 0.67 -4.24 2.56
C SER A 83 2.13 -3.88 2.31
N TYR A 84 2.62 -4.08 1.08
CA TYR A 84 3.98 -3.71 0.68
C TYR A 84 4.17 -2.18 0.68
N ALA A 85 3.18 -1.42 0.22
CA ALA A 85 3.22 0.04 0.27
C ALA A 85 3.27 0.58 1.72
N LEU A 86 2.63 -0.11 2.68
CA LEU A 86 2.79 0.22 4.10
C LEU A 86 4.23 -0.02 4.57
N LEU A 87 4.85 -1.09 4.09
CA LEU A 87 6.23 -1.42 4.41
C LEU A 87 7.23 -0.42 3.84
N GLU A 88 7.03 0.02 2.61
CA GLU A 88 7.86 1.06 1.99
C GLU A 88 7.80 2.37 2.77
N LYS A 89 6.63 2.73 3.32
CA LYS A 89 6.50 3.92 4.19
C LYS A 89 7.33 3.78 5.47
N LEU A 90 7.30 2.61 6.11
CA LEU A 90 8.14 2.34 7.29
C LEU A 90 9.63 2.43 6.92
N SER A 91 10.01 1.84 5.79
CA SER A 91 11.39 1.86 5.28
C SER A 91 11.87 3.29 5.00
N ALA A 92 10.99 4.16 4.49
CA ALA A 92 11.27 5.57 4.30
C ALA A 92 11.43 6.32 5.65
N TRP A 93 10.61 6.00 6.66
CA TRP A 93 10.71 6.60 7.99
C TRP A 93 11.98 6.17 8.74
N THR A 94 12.43 4.93 8.57
CA THR A 94 13.68 4.42 9.15
C THR A 94 14.93 4.84 8.39
N ARG A 95 14.79 5.59 7.28
CA ARG A 95 15.86 6.02 6.37
C ARG A 95 16.56 4.88 5.61
N ASP A 96 15.92 3.72 5.50
CA ASP A 96 16.39 2.61 4.67
C ASP A 96 16.17 2.89 3.18
N ILE A 97 15.13 3.67 2.84
CA ILE A 97 14.92 4.22 1.50
C ILE A 97 15.14 5.73 1.56
N GLN A 98 16.08 6.23 0.78
CA GLN A 98 16.36 7.65 0.66
C GLN A 98 15.91 8.16 -0.71
N VAL A 99 15.70 9.48 -0.82
CA VAL A 99 15.26 10.11 -2.09
C VAL A 99 16.22 9.81 -3.26
N LYS A 100 17.51 9.61 -2.95
CA LYS A 100 18.54 9.24 -3.95
C LYS A 100 18.37 7.82 -4.51
N ASP A 101 17.70 6.94 -3.76
CA ASP A 101 17.48 5.54 -4.15
C ASP A 101 16.24 5.40 -5.06
N LEU A 102 15.46 6.48 -5.21
CA LEU A 102 14.24 6.48 -6.01
C LEU A 102 14.55 6.68 -7.49
N VAL A 103 14.10 5.74 -8.31
CA VAL A 103 14.13 5.86 -9.77
C VAL A 103 12.96 6.72 -10.23
N ARG A 104 13.26 7.87 -10.82
CA ARG A 104 12.27 8.81 -11.36
C ARG A 104 11.92 8.42 -12.80
N LYS A 105 10.65 8.52 -13.16
CA LYS A 105 10.17 8.23 -14.52
C LYS A 105 9.22 9.34 -14.99
N GLY A 106 9.42 9.78 -16.24
CA GLY A 106 8.57 10.78 -16.89
C GLY A 106 8.97 12.24 -16.57
N PRO A 107 8.42 13.20 -17.33
CA PRO A 107 8.70 14.63 -17.17
C PRO A 107 7.93 15.28 -16.02
N ASP A 108 7.02 14.54 -15.36
CA ASP A 108 6.06 15.08 -14.38
C ASP A 108 6.75 15.90 -13.28
N LEU A 109 7.87 15.43 -12.74
CA LEU A 109 8.60 16.18 -11.70
C LEU A 109 9.20 17.48 -12.23
N GLU A 110 9.70 17.49 -13.47
CA GLU A 110 10.24 18.70 -14.11
C GLU A 110 9.12 19.72 -14.34
N ILE A 111 7.94 19.24 -14.75
CA ILE A 111 6.74 20.08 -14.90
C ILE A 111 6.32 20.65 -13.54
N LEU A 112 6.28 19.83 -12.49
CA LEU A 112 5.94 20.28 -11.13
C LEU A 112 6.94 21.32 -10.61
N VAL A 113 8.25 21.10 -10.80
CA VAL A 113 9.30 22.06 -10.42
C VAL A 113 9.14 23.38 -11.18
N LYS A 114 8.90 23.31 -12.48
CA LYS A 114 8.65 24.51 -13.31
C LYS A 114 7.41 25.28 -12.84
N GLN A 115 6.31 24.59 -12.53
CA GLN A 115 5.10 25.23 -12.01
C GLN A 115 5.31 25.88 -10.64
N LEU A 116 6.14 25.26 -9.79
CA LEU A 116 6.56 25.83 -8.50
C LEU A 116 7.41 27.09 -8.69
N GLU A 117 8.37 27.08 -9.62
CA GLU A 117 9.20 28.25 -9.96
C GLU A 117 8.35 29.41 -10.52
N GLU A 118 7.36 29.10 -11.34
CA GLU A 118 6.40 30.06 -11.90
C GLU A 118 5.33 30.52 -10.88
N ARG A 119 5.38 30.03 -9.63
CA ARG A 119 4.41 30.33 -8.55
C ARG A 119 2.95 29.98 -8.87
N HIS A 120 2.71 29.08 -9.82
CA HIS A 120 1.38 28.59 -10.14
C HIS A 120 0.84 27.59 -9.10
N GLY A 121 1.72 27.10 -8.22
CA GLY A 121 1.40 25.96 -7.36
C GLY A 121 1.41 24.65 -8.14
N ALA A 122 1.39 23.53 -7.43
CA ALA A 122 1.50 22.20 -8.02
C ALA A 122 0.69 21.20 -7.17
N VAL A 123 -0.18 20.39 -7.80
CA VAL A 123 -1.03 19.36 -7.17
C VAL A 123 -0.92 18.06 -7.94
#